data_AF-A0A161PK59-F1
#
_entry.id   AF-A0A161PK59-F1
#
_cell.length_a   1.000
_cell.length_b   1.000
_cell.length_c   1.000
_cell.angle_alpha   90.00
_cell.angle_beta   90.00
_cell.angle_gamma   90.00
#
_symmetry.space_group_name_H-M   'P 1'
#
loop_
_entity.id
_entity.type
_entity.pdbx_description
1 polymer ?
#
loop_
_entity_poly.entity_id
_entity_poly.type
_entity_poly.pdbx_seq_one_letter_code
_entity_poly.pdbx_strand_id
1 'polypeptide(L)'
;MLETIIYSLILIACLLLMFFKPISKYTLSSRYIDYGIGTVVLIILFIVVIATYVSPAMIEEDLAKEPCGSATPQGVCYSLDHGLCQSLWQKARGDCQIEMSDLIKSRPTGLIGPGLNRCSARKMDKAIRYNRAKTESAYCKAYFKYIEEVNGH
;
A
#
# COMPACT_ATOMS: atom_id res chain seq x y z
N MET A 1 0.17 -15.19 12.43
CA MET A 1 -0.58 -16.36 12.96
C MET A 1 -0.46 -16.48 14.48
N LEU A 2 0.75 -16.56 15.06
CA LEU A 2 0.92 -16.62 16.51
C LEU A 2 0.46 -15.32 17.22
N GLU A 3 0.83 -14.17 16.68
CA GLU A 3 0.48 -12.85 17.25
C GLU A 3 -1.03 -12.62 17.28
N THR A 4 -1.73 -12.95 16.19
CA THR A 4 -3.21 -12.90 16.09
C THR A 4 -3.90 -13.79 17.12
N ILE A 5 -3.34 -14.96 17.45
CA ILE A 5 -3.88 -15.85 18.49
C ILE A 5 -3.70 -15.21 19.88
N ILE A 6 -2.53 -14.62 20.14
CA ILE A 6 -2.24 -13.93 21.41
C ILE A 6 -3.18 -12.75 21.63
N TYR A 7 -3.39 -11.90 20.61
CA TYR A 7 -4.33 -10.77 20.71
C TYR A 7 -5.78 -11.22 20.94
N SER A 8 -6.20 -12.30 20.28
CA SER A 8 -7.54 -12.88 20.48
C SER A 8 -7.71 -13.40 21.90
N LEU A 9 -6.70 -14.08 22.45
CA LEU A 9 -6.71 -14.57 23.82
C LEU A 9 -6.73 -13.43 24.85
N ILE A 10 -5.99 -12.34 24.60
CA ILE A 10 -6.02 -11.14 25.45
C ILE A 10 -7.40 -10.49 25.41
N LEU A 11 -8.03 -10.39 24.23
CA LEU A 11 -9.36 -9.79 24.08
C LEU A 11 -10.44 -10.62 24.78
N ILE A 12 -10.37 -11.96 24.66
CA ILE A 12 -11.23 -12.90 25.41
C ILE A 12 -10.99 -12.75 26.92
N ALA A 13 -9.74 -12.69 27.36
CA ALA A 13 -9.42 -12.50 28.78
C ALA A 13 -9.96 -11.16 29.31
N CYS A 14 -9.87 -10.06 28.55
CA CYS A 14 -10.44 -8.76 28.92
C CYS A 14 -11.97 -8.77 29.00
N LEU A 15 -12.64 -9.43 28.05
CA LEU A 15 -14.10 -9.61 28.09
C LEU A 15 -14.52 -10.46 29.30
N LEU A 16 -13.78 -11.53 29.60
CA LEU A 16 -14.01 -12.37 30.78
C LEU A 16 -13.79 -11.58 32.08
N LEU A 17 -12.75 -10.76 32.17
CA LEU A 17 -12.50 -9.90 33.33
C LEU A 17 -13.62 -8.89 33.56
N MET A 18 -14.21 -8.34 32.49
CA MET A 18 -15.37 -7.44 32.58
C MET A 18 -16.67 -8.16 32.98
N PHE A 19 -16.90 -9.39 32.50
CA PHE A 19 -18.10 -10.16 32.82
C PHE A 19 -18.08 -10.75 34.23
N PHE A 20 -16.94 -11.31 34.65
CA PHE A 20 -16.82 -12.01 35.92
C PHE A 20 -16.49 -11.08 37.10
N LYS A 21 -16.06 -9.83 36.83
CA LYS A 21 -15.77 -8.77 37.82
C LYS A 21 -14.97 -9.27 39.04
N PRO A 22 -13.81 -9.90 38.83
CA PRO A 22 -13.08 -10.52 39.92
C PRO A 22 -12.51 -9.47 40.89
N ILE A 23 -12.10 -8.30 40.39
CA ILE A 23 -11.40 -7.30 41.20
C ILE A 23 -12.33 -6.68 42.25
N SER A 24 -13.56 -6.27 41.90
CA SER A 24 -14.53 -5.78 42.91
C SER A 24 -15.08 -6.84 43.86
N LYS A 25 -14.88 -8.14 43.58
CA LYS A 25 -15.20 -9.22 44.53
C LYS A 25 -14.11 -9.41 45.59
N TYR A 26 -12.84 -9.23 45.22
CA TYR A 26 -11.69 -9.46 46.11
C TYR A 26 -11.16 -8.18 46.76
N THR A 27 -11.50 -7.01 46.23
CA THR A 27 -11.17 -5.71 46.82
C THR A 27 -12.48 -5.00 47.17
N LEU A 28 -12.56 -4.36 48.34
CA LEU A 28 -13.67 -3.49 48.79
C LEU A 28 -13.84 -2.21 47.94
N SER A 29 -13.43 -2.29 46.67
CA SER A 29 -13.35 -1.20 45.72
C SER A 29 -14.64 -1.07 44.93
N SER A 30 -14.96 0.17 44.55
CA SER A 30 -16.21 0.49 43.87
C SER A 30 -16.31 -0.23 42.52
N ARG A 31 -17.49 -0.79 42.19
CA ARG A 31 -17.76 -1.53 40.93
C ARG A 31 -17.42 -0.73 39.66
N TYR A 32 -17.33 0.59 39.75
CA TYR A 32 -16.96 1.47 38.64
C TYR A 32 -15.49 1.32 38.20
N ILE A 33 -14.60 0.83 39.07
CA ILE A 33 -13.19 0.64 38.74
C ILE A 33 -13.01 -0.50 37.72
N ASP A 34 -13.78 -1.59 37.85
CA ASP A 34 -13.75 -2.71 36.91
C ASP A 34 -14.18 -2.29 35.49
N TYR A 35 -15.19 -1.41 35.41
CA TYR A 35 -15.64 -0.86 34.14
C TYR A 35 -14.64 0.12 33.52
N GLY A 36 -14.00 0.95 34.35
CA GLY A 36 -12.99 1.90 33.89
C GLY A 36 -11.74 1.20 33.34
N ILE A 37 -11.21 0.23 34.09
CA ILE A 37 -10.04 -0.56 33.64
C ILE A 37 -10.39 -1.35 32.39
N GLY A 38 -11.55 -2.02 32.36
CA GLY A 38 -11.99 -2.79 31.21
C GLY A 38 -12.14 -1.95 29.94
N THR A 39 -12.76 -0.77 30.04
CA THR A 39 -12.92 0.13 28.89
C THR A 39 -11.59 0.73 28.41
N VAL A 40 -10.70 1.13 29.32
CA VAL A 40 -9.36 1.63 28.95
C VAL A 40 -8.57 0.56 28.20
N VAL A 41 -8.57 -0.68 28.69
CA VAL A 41 -7.86 -1.79 28.03
C VAL A 41 -8.45 -2.11 26.67
N LEU A 42 -9.77 -2.06 26.51
CA LEU A 42 -10.42 -2.24 25.20
C LEU A 42 -10.05 -1.14 24.22
N ILE A 43 -10.01 0.12 24.66
CA ILE A 43 -9.62 1.26 23.81
C ILE A 43 -8.16 1.08 23.36
N ILE A 44 -7.26 0.70 24.27
CA ILE A 44 -5.85 0.46 23.92
C ILE A 44 -5.73 -0.69 22.91
N LEU A 45 -6.41 -1.82 23.13
CA LEU A 45 -6.44 -2.94 22.19
C LEU A 45 -6.98 -2.52 20.82
N PHE A 46 -8.05 -1.74 20.79
CA PHE A 46 -8.65 -1.24 19.56
C PHE A 46 -7.68 -0.35 18.77
N ILE A 47 -7.01 0.59 19.45
CA ILE A 47 -5.98 1.43 18.85
C ILE A 47 -4.84 0.58 18.28
N VAL A 48 -4.37 -0.41 19.03
CA VAL A 48 -3.29 -1.32 18.59
C VAL A 48 -3.71 -2.08 17.34
N VAL A 49 -4.91 -2.65 17.30
CA VAL A 49 -5.43 -3.38 16.13
C VAL A 49 -5.54 -2.48 14.90
N ILE A 50 -6.04 -1.25 15.06
CA ILE A 50 -6.11 -0.29 13.95
C ILE A 50 -4.71 0.02 13.42
N ALA A 51 -3.77 0.36 14.31
CA ALA A 51 -2.43 0.75 13.92
C ALA A 51 -1.65 -0.39 13.24
N THR A 52 -1.86 -1.63 13.67
CA THR A 52 -1.05 -2.79 13.23
C THR A 52 -1.64 -3.53 12.03
N TYR A 53 -2.96 -3.51 11.83
CA TYR A 53 -3.60 -4.32 10.78
C TYR A 53 -4.41 -3.48 9.79
N VAL A 54 -5.16 -2.48 10.27
CA VAL A 54 -6.06 -1.71 9.40
C VAL A 54 -5.29 -0.61 8.66
N SER A 55 -4.45 0.13 9.37
CA SER A 55 -3.66 1.23 8.78
C SER A 55 -2.73 0.74 7.66
N PRO A 56 -1.92 -0.34 7.83
CA PRO A 56 -1.06 -0.82 6.74
C PRO A 56 -1.85 -1.31 5.53
N ALA A 57 -2.98 -2.00 5.74
CA ALA A 57 -3.82 -2.48 4.65
C ALA A 57 -4.45 -1.32 3.85
N MET A 58 -4.91 -0.27 4.53
CA MET A 58 -5.41 0.94 3.86
C MET A 58 -4.30 1.67 3.10
N ILE A 59 -3.09 1.75 3.68
CA ILE A 59 -1.93 2.33 3.03
C ILE A 59 -1.56 1.53 1.77
N GLU A 60 -1.54 0.19 1.82
CA GLU A 60 -1.28 -0.64 0.64
C GLU A 60 -2.33 -0.47 -0.45
N GLU A 61 -3.61 -0.36 -0.08
CA GLU A 61 -4.71 -0.17 -1.03
C GLU A 61 -4.67 1.22 -1.69
N ASP A 62 -4.32 2.27 -0.94
CA ASP A 62 -4.14 3.60 -1.50
C ASP A 62 -2.88 3.69 -2.36
N LEU A 63 -1.78 3.07 -1.93
CA LEU A 63 -0.58 2.91 -2.74
C LEU A 63 -0.90 2.17 -4.05
N ALA A 64 -1.73 1.12 -4.03
CA ALA A 64 -2.11 0.39 -5.24
C ALA A 64 -2.78 1.26 -6.31
N LYS A 65 -3.45 2.35 -5.92
CA LYS A 65 -4.05 3.33 -6.83
C LYS A 65 -3.02 4.32 -7.39
N GLU A 66 -1.89 4.48 -6.71
CA GLU A 66 -0.80 5.33 -7.13
C GLU A 66 0.14 4.62 -8.12
N PRO A 67 0.71 5.34 -9.10
CA PRO A 67 1.52 4.74 -10.16
C PRO A 67 2.82 4.07 -9.68
N CYS A 68 3.17 4.19 -8.40
CA CYS A 68 4.40 3.69 -7.78
C CYS A 68 4.15 2.86 -6.52
N GLY A 69 2.90 2.54 -6.19
CA GLY A 69 2.63 1.75 -5.01
C GLY A 69 2.95 0.27 -5.16
N SER A 70 2.83 -0.45 -4.04
CA SER A 70 3.23 -1.85 -3.86
C SER A 70 2.49 -2.87 -4.73
N ALA A 71 1.39 -2.49 -5.39
CA ALA A 71 0.68 -3.34 -6.34
C ALA A 71 1.01 -3.03 -7.81
N THR A 72 1.70 -1.93 -8.09
CA THR A 72 1.99 -1.48 -9.45
C THR A 72 3.32 -2.04 -9.97
N PRO A 73 3.47 -2.25 -11.30
CA PRO A 73 4.74 -2.70 -11.87
C PRO A 73 5.92 -1.79 -11.50
N GLN A 74 5.69 -0.48 -11.39
CA GLN A 74 6.72 0.50 -11.09
C GLN A 74 7.21 0.38 -9.64
N GLY A 75 6.30 0.16 -8.69
CA GLY A 75 6.64 -0.04 -7.28
C GLY A 75 7.23 -1.43 -6.97
N VAL A 76 6.86 -2.46 -7.75
CA VAL A 76 7.28 -3.85 -7.49
C VAL A 76 8.52 -4.26 -8.28
N CYS A 77 8.68 -3.77 -9.50
CA CYS A 77 9.73 -4.21 -10.41
C CYS A 77 11.00 -3.35 -10.38
N TYR A 78 11.01 -2.27 -9.59
CA TYR A 78 12.19 -1.44 -9.36
C TYR A 78 12.49 -1.34 -7.87
N SER A 79 13.78 -1.39 -7.52
CA SER A 79 14.26 -1.18 -6.16
C SER A 79 14.45 0.32 -5.93
N LEU A 80 13.36 1.06 -5.81
CA LEU A 80 13.34 2.51 -5.59
C LEU A 80 12.48 2.88 -4.39
N ASP A 81 12.86 3.97 -3.72
CA ASP A 81 11.98 4.62 -2.76
C ASP A 81 10.71 5.13 -3.45
N HIS A 82 9.56 5.06 -2.77
CA HIS A 82 8.27 5.44 -3.31
C HIS A 82 8.26 6.89 -3.83
N GLY A 83 8.81 7.84 -3.07
CA GLY A 83 8.83 9.25 -3.46
C GLY A 83 9.69 9.49 -4.70
N LEU A 84 10.82 8.77 -4.80
CA LEU A 84 11.68 8.84 -5.98
C LEU A 84 11.00 8.21 -7.21
N CYS A 85 10.35 7.06 -7.04
CA CYS A 85 9.56 6.42 -8.09
C CYS A 85 8.49 7.39 -8.62
N GLN A 86 7.71 7.99 -7.72
CA GLN A 86 6.60 8.88 -8.07
C GLN A 86 7.10 10.12 -8.82
N SER A 87 8.19 10.73 -8.34
CA SER A 87 8.84 11.86 -9.02
C SER A 87 9.30 11.52 -10.44
N LEU A 88 9.98 10.36 -10.60
CA LEU A 88 10.44 9.89 -11.91
C LEU A 88 9.28 9.57 -12.85
N TRP A 89 8.22 8.95 -12.34
CA TRP A 89 7.02 8.66 -13.11
C TRP A 89 6.33 9.94 -13.58
N GLN A 90 6.17 10.94 -12.70
CA GLN A 90 5.57 12.22 -13.07
C GLN A 90 6.41 12.97 -14.09
N LYS A 91 7.74 12.97 -13.95
CA LYS A 91 8.65 13.56 -14.93
C LYS A 91 8.51 12.89 -16.30
N ALA A 92 8.59 11.55 -16.33
CA ALA A 92 8.45 10.78 -17.56
C ALA A 92 7.07 10.99 -18.21
N ARG A 93 6.01 11.09 -17.39
CA ARG A 93 4.65 11.36 -17.85
C ARG A 93 4.50 12.75 -18.44
N GLY A 94 5.07 13.79 -17.81
CA GLY A 94 5.08 15.14 -18.32
C GLY A 94 5.78 15.23 -19.68
N ASP A 95 6.97 14.63 -19.80
CA ASP A 95 7.71 14.59 -21.05
C ASP A 95 6.91 13.90 -22.18
N CYS A 96 6.22 12.80 -21.85
CA CYS A 96 5.38 12.07 -22.81
C CYS A 96 4.09 12.82 -23.16
N GLN A 97 3.49 13.58 -22.24
CA GLN A 97 2.35 14.43 -22.54
C GLN A 97 2.72 15.53 -23.53
N ILE A 98 3.92 16.10 -23.41
CA ILE A 98 4.45 17.10 -24.35
C ILE A 98 4.68 16.47 -25.73
N GLU A 99 5.37 15.33 -25.80
CA GLU A 99 5.59 14.61 -27.07
C GLU A 99 4.28 14.19 -27.76
N MET A 100 3.28 13.81 -26.98
CA MET A 100 1.97 13.40 -27.51
C MET A 100 0.98 14.57 -27.67
N SER A 101 1.37 15.80 -27.34
CA SER A 101 0.45 16.95 -27.28
C SER A 101 -0.21 17.26 -28.63
N ASP A 102 0.51 17.10 -29.73
CA ASP A 102 -0.02 17.29 -31.09
C ASP A 102 -0.99 16.15 -31.48
N LEU A 103 -0.71 14.93 -31.02
CA LEU A 103 -1.62 13.80 -31.17
C LEU A 103 -2.91 13.98 -30.34
N ILE A 104 -2.78 14.53 -29.13
CA ILE A 104 -3.90 14.85 -28.24
C ILE A 104 -4.80 15.92 -28.88
N LYS A 105 -4.20 16.98 -29.43
CA LYS A 105 -4.94 18.06 -30.11
C LYS A 105 -5.67 17.57 -31.36
N SER A 106 -5.06 16.66 -32.13
CA SER A 106 -5.65 16.14 -33.36
C SER A 106 -6.69 15.03 -33.14
N ARG A 107 -6.64 14.32 -32.01
CA ARG A 107 -7.58 13.24 -31.66
C ARG A 107 -8.02 13.34 -30.19
N PRO A 108 -8.82 14.35 -29.82
CA PRO A 108 -9.22 14.59 -28.44
C PRO A 108 -10.10 13.47 -27.85
N THR A 109 -10.79 12.70 -28.70
CA THR A 109 -11.59 11.54 -28.30
C THR A 109 -10.82 10.22 -28.32
N GLY A 110 -9.53 10.24 -28.68
CA GLY A 110 -8.68 9.05 -28.72
C GLY A 110 -8.37 8.52 -27.33
N LEU A 111 -8.24 7.19 -27.19
CA LEU A 111 -7.76 6.55 -25.96
C LEU A 111 -6.23 6.74 -25.85
N ILE A 112 -5.83 7.89 -25.31
CA ILE A 112 -4.41 8.29 -25.19
C ILE A 112 -3.76 7.71 -23.92
N GLY A 113 -4.57 7.33 -22.92
CA GLY A 113 -4.10 6.77 -21.65
C GLY A 113 -3.09 5.61 -21.79
N PRO A 114 -3.40 4.54 -22.57
CA PRO A 114 -2.47 3.42 -22.75
C PRO A 114 -1.15 3.84 -23.41
N GLY A 115 -1.21 4.70 -24.44
CA GLY A 115 -0.02 5.20 -25.13
C GLY A 115 0.86 6.06 -24.22
N LEU A 116 0.23 6.95 -23.46
CA LEU A 116 0.91 7.80 -22.49
C LEU A 116 1.56 6.99 -21.37
N ASN A 117 0.85 6.00 -20.81
CA ASN A 117 1.39 5.12 -19.78
C ASN A 117 2.58 4.30 -20.31
N ARG A 118 2.50 3.81 -21.55
CA ARG A 118 3.59 3.07 -22.18
C ARG A 118 4.82 3.95 -22.43
N CYS A 119 4.61 5.16 -22.94
CA CYS A 119 5.69 6.13 -23.11
C CYS A 119 6.36 6.46 -21.77
N SER A 120 5.55 6.74 -20.75
CA SER A 120 6.03 7.08 -19.39
C SER A 120 6.84 5.94 -18.80
N ALA A 121 6.33 4.71 -18.87
CA ALA A 121 7.00 3.51 -18.42
C ALA A 121 8.36 3.29 -19.11
N ARG A 122 8.44 3.53 -20.42
CA ARG A 122 9.68 3.41 -21.18
C ARG A 122 10.70 4.49 -20.82
N LYS A 123 10.27 5.75 -20.70
CA LYS A 123 11.18 6.84 -20.33
C LYS A 123 11.71 6.66 -18.91
N MET A 124 10.85 6.25 -17.98
CA MET A 124 11.24 5.89 -16.64
C MET A 124 12.25 4.74 -16.66
N ASP A 125 11.92 3.62 -17.32
CA ASP A 125 12.82 2.47 -17.42
C ASP A 125 14.20 2.84 -17.98
N LYS A 126 14.27 3.69 -19.01
CA LYS A 126 15.54 4.17 -19.56
C LYS A 126 16.38 4.93 -18.53
N ALA A 127 15.75 5.71 -17.65
CA ALA A 127 16.43 6.49 -16.63
C ALA A 127 16.94 5.64 -15.44
N ILE A 128 16.21 4.57 -15.11
CA ILE A 128 16.46 3.76 -13.90
C ILE A 128 16.66 2.28 -14.19
N ARG A 129 17.10 1.92 -15.40
CA ARG A 129 17.25 0.52 -15.84
C ARG A 129 18.12 -0.30 -14.89
N TYR A 130 19.12 0.33 -14.29
CA TYR A 130 20.03 -0.28 -13.33
C TYR A 130 19.39 -0.58 -11.96
N ASN A 131 18.25 0.05 -11.66
CA ASN A 131 17.48 -0.17 -10.43
C ASN A 131 16.36 -1.19 -10.61
N ARG A 132 16.25 -1.87 -11.77
CA ARG A 132 15.31 -2.99 -11.92
C ARG A 132 15.59 -4.00 -10.81
N ALA A 133 14.55 -4.40 -10.10
CA ALA A 133 14.67 -5.41 -9.07
C ALA A 133 15.18 -6.71 -9.70
N LYS A 134 16.14 -7.39 -9.05
CA LYS A 134 16.66 -8.70 -9.50
C LYS A 134 15.65 -9.84 -9.29
N THR A 135 14.37 -9.51 -9.24
CA THR A 135 13.28 -10.45 -9.01
C THR A 135 12.89 -11.14 -10.32
N GLU A 136 12.89 -12.47 -10.30
CA GLU A 136 12.52 -13.30 -11.44
C GLU A 136 11.00 -13.50 -11.60
N SER A 137 10.18 -12.61 -11.01
CA SER A 137 8.73 -12.76 -11.06
C SER A 137 8.22 -12.72 -12.51
N ALA A 138 7.30 -13.63 -12.84
CA ALA A 138 6.66 -13.65 -14.16
C ALA A 138 5.99 -12.31 -14.49
N TYR A 139 5.50 -11.62 -13.45
CA TYR A 139 4.90 -10.29 -13.55
C TYR A 139 5.90 -9.23 -14.04
N CYS A 140 7.08 -9.12 -13.42
CA CYS A 140 8.07 -8.14 -13.83
C CYS A 140 8.69 -8.49 -15.19
N LYS A 141 8.89 -9.77 -15.49
CA LYS A 141 9.32 -10.23 -16.82
C LYS A 141 8.32 -9.82 -17.91
N ALA A 142 7.01 -10.00 -17.67
CA ALA A 142 5.97 -9.60 -18.61
C ALA A 142 5.90 -8.07 -18.79
N TYR A 143 6.03 -7.31 -17.70
CA TYR A 143 6.08 -5.85 -17.76
C TYR A 143 7.29 -5.34 -18.57
N PHE A 144 8.49 -5.86 -18.31
CA PHE A 144 9.68 -5.46 -19.05
C PHE A 144 9.60 -5.85 -20.52
N LYS A 145 9.05 -7.02 -20.82
CA LYS A 145 8.77 -7.44 -22.19
C LYS A 145 7.78 -6.48 -22.88
N TYR A 146 6.71 -6.07 -22.21
CA TYR A 146 5.72 -5.12 -22.73
C TYR A 146 6.35 -3.76 -23.11
N ILE A 147 7.30 -3.25 -22.33
CA ILE A 147 7.99 -1.98 -22.64
C ILE A 147 9.12 -2.13 -23.66
N GLU A 148 9.70 -3.33 -23.81
CA GLU A 148 10.82 -3.61 -24.71
C GLU A 148 10.42 -4.08 -26.12
N GLU A 149 9.28 -4.77 -26.28
CA GLU A 149 8.82 -5.39 -27.55
C GLU A 149 8.54 -4.43 -28.71
N VAL A 150 8.67 -3.11 -28.53
CA VAL A 150 8.47 -2.11 -29.62
C VAL A 150 9.77 -1.35 -29.94
N ASN A 151 10.93 -1.83 -29.49
CA ASN A 151 12.23 -1.40 -30.04
C ASN A 151 12.63 -2.17 -31.31
N GLY A 152 11.70 -2.95 -31.87
CA GLY A 152 11.92 -3.78 -33.05
C GLY A 152 11.59 -3.13 -34.40
N HIS A 153 11.32 -1.82 -34.46
CA HIS A 153 11.21 -1.05 -35.71
C HIS A 153 11.59 0.42 -35.49
#